data_AF-A0A6A6ISP0-F1
#
_entry.id   AF-A0A6A6ISP0-F1
#
_cell.length_a   1.000
_cell.length_b   1.000
_cell.length_c   1.000
_cell.angle_alpha   90.00
_cell.angle_beta   90.00
_cell.angle_gamma   90.00
#
_symmetry.space_group_name_H-M   'P 1'
#
loop_
_entity.id
_entity.type
_entity.pdbx_description
1 polymer ?
#
loop_
_entity_poly.entity_id
_entity_poly.type
_entity_poly.pdbx_seq_one_letter_code
_entity_poly.pdbx_strand_id
1 'polypeptide(L)'
;MDTSSRPPKPDPRLPETEAMDLEDCIVKLSIGPSSVTVLVHKNVLTKSSAFFQREAKRELTGMKDEQETIILPDEDPHIVKGYIHWLYSGKFPMPAVDKGAPHFRRLSYAYIFGDRRMDPKFKNAIIDAFVATAAEFCSYPSATTMAIVYEETPEGCPARQLLADFIAYRAKNTPDWNTEMGRYDKAMLVDIARAMIRVRPQVDFLPAQMLNQAYYEKEN
;
A
#
# COMPACT_ATOMS: atom_id res chain seq x y z
N MET A 1 21.56 -24.99 -26.25
CA MET A 1 21.89 -23.59 -26.58
C MET A 1 20.71 -22.77 -26.14
N ASP A 2 20.80 -22.11 -24.98
CA ASP A 2 19.68 -21.37 -24.41
C ASP A 2 20.04 -19.89 -24.37
N THR A 3 19.43 -19.12 -25.27
CA THR A 3 19.67 -17.70 -25.45
C THR A 3 18.87 -16.92 -24.41
N SER A 4 19.50 -16.72 -23.25
CA SER A 4 19.06 -15.71 -22.26
C SER A 4 19.14 -14.32 -22.90
N SER A 5 18.06 -13.89 -23.54
CA SER A 5 17.93 -12.53 -24.08
C SER A 5 17.71 -11.59 -22.90
N ARG A 6 18.76 -10.85 -22.52
CA ARG A 6 18.69 -9.80 -21.51
C ARG A 6 17.59 -8.80 -21.91
N PRO A 7 16.66 -8.41 -21.01
CA PRO A 7 15.64 -7.44 -21.36
C PRO A 7 16.29 -6.14 -21.84
N PRO A 8 15.69 -5.46 -22.83
CA PRO A 8 16.22 -4.21 -23.35
C PRO A 8 16.35 -3.19 -22.22
N LYS A 9 17.47 -2.47 -22.19
CA LYS A 9 17.68 -1.40 -21.20
C LYS A 9 16.63 -0.30 -21.43
N PRO A 10 16.04 0.27 -20.36
CA PRO A 10 15.19 1.44 -20.49
C PRO A 10 15.94 2.58 -21.18
N ASP A 11 15.27 3.33 -22.06
CA ASP A 11 15.85 4.53 -22.67
C ASP A 11 16.14 5.56 -21.55
N PRO A 12 17.39 6.03 -21.38
CA PRO A 12 17.72 6.99 -20.34
C PRO A 12 17.32 8.43 -20.68
N ARG A 13 16.80 8.70 -21.89
CA ARG A 13 16.44 10.05 -22.36
C ARG A 13 15.00 10.38 -21.98
N LEU A 14 14.79 11.63 -21.55
CA LEU A 14 13.48 12.19 -21.24
C LEU A 14 13.21 13.34 -22.22
N PRO A 15 12.02 13.42 -22.85
CA PRO A 15 11.62 14.59 -23.61
C PRO A 15 11.65 15.84 -22.73
N GLU A 16 12.09 16.98 -23.26
CA GLU A 16 12.17 18.25 -22.51
C GLU A 16 10.81 18.67 -21.93
N THR A 17 9.72 18.36 -22.64
CA THR A 17 8.34 18.59 -22.18
C THR A 17 7.95 17.77 -20.95
N GLU A 18 8.67 16.70 -20.65
CA GLU A 18 8.46 15.85 -19.47
C GLU A 18 9.47 16.15 -18.35
N ALA A 19 10.49 16.98 -18.63
CA ALA A 19 11.47 17.40 -17.64
C ALA A 19 10.79 18.17 -16.50
N MET A 20 11.38 18.06 -15.31
CA MET A 20 10.90 18.83 -14.16
C MET A 20 11.23 20.30 -14.37
N ASP A 21 10.23 21.15 -14.15
CA ASP A 21 10.44 22.58 -14.05
C ASP A 21 11.09 22.91 -12.71
N LEU A 22 12.36 23.30 -12.76
CA LEU A 22 13.18 23.64 -11.59
C LEU A 22 13.10 25.13 -11.23
N GLU A 23 12.47 25.95 -12.08
CA GLU A 23 12.24 27.37 -11.83
C GLU A 23 10.90 27.63 -11.12
N ASP A 24 10.12 26.57 -10.93
CA ASP A 24 8.83 26.57 -10.26
C ASP A 24 8.90 27.02 -8.78
N CYS A 25 7.79 27.56 -8.29
CA CYS A 25 7.72 28.06 -6.92
C CYS A 25 7.73 26.93 -5.89
N ILE A 26 8.38 27.18 -4.76
CA ILE A 26 8.49 26.24 -3.65
C ILE A 26 7.38 26.50 -2.63
N VAL A 27 6.61 25.46 -2.33
CA VAL A 27 5.57 25.41 -1.30
C VAL A 27 6.14 24.75 -0.04
N LYS A 28 5.78 25.29 1.12
CA LYS A 28 6.12 24.73 2.43
C LYS A 28 4.98 23.84 2.92
N LEU A 29 5.29 22.62 3.35
CA LEU A 29 4.36 21.71 4.00
C LEU A 29 4.67 21.68 5.49
N SER A 30 3.68 21.95 6.35
CA SER A 30 3.77 21.76 7.79
C SER A 30 3.03 20.48 8.18
N ILE A 31 3.73 19.49 8.73
CA ILE A 31 3.23 18.12 8.86
C ILE A 31 3.20 17.68 10.32
N GLY A 32 2.06 17.13 10.73
CA GLY A 32 1.88 16.52 12.04
C GLY A 32 1.81 17.54 13.18
N PRO A 33 1.54 17.07 14.41
CA PRO A 33 1.46 17.93 15.60
C PRO A 33 2.82 18.59 15.92
N SER A 34 3.92 17.94 15.55
CA SER A 34 5.27 18.49 15.72
C SER A 34 5.66 19.52 14.65
N SER A 35 4.77 19.86 13.71
CA SER A 35 4.97 20.86 12.65
C SER A 35 6.28 20.64 11.88
N VAL A 36 6.55 19.39 11.46
CA VAL A 36 7.71 19.07 10.65
C VAL A 36 7.56 19.74 9.29
N THR A 37 8.54 20.54 8.90
CA THR A 37 8.48 21.31 7.66
C THR A 37 9.21 20.60 6.51
N VAL A 38 8.60 20.61 5.33
CA VAL A 38 9.20 20.09 4.09
C VAL A 38 8.93 21.08 2.96
N LEU A 39 9.92 21.30 2.10
CA LEU A 39 9.83 22.20 0.94
C LEU A 39 9.69 21.38 -0.35
N VAL A 40 8.74 21.75 -1.21
CA VAL A 40 8.41 20.99 -2.44
C VAL A 40 8.04 21.95 -3.58
N HIS A 41 8.47 21.66 -4.81
CA HIS A 41 8.02 22.40 -6.00
C HIS A 41 6.51 22.21 -6.21
N LYS A 42 5.78 23.30 -6.44
CA LYS A 42 4.32 23.33 -6.59
C LYS A 42 3.83 22.41 -7.72
N ASN A 43 4.48 22.46 -8.87
CA ASN A 43 4.20 21.64 -10.04
C ASN A 43 4.36 20.15 -9.71
N VAL A 44 5.38 19.76 -8.93
CA VAL A 44 5.56 18.37 -8.50
C VAL A 44 4.42 17.92 -7.59
N LEU A 45 4.04 18.75 -6.63
CA LEU A 45 2.96 18.44 -5.67
C LEU A 45 1.59 18.33 -6.35
N THR A 46 1.34 19.17 -7.35
CA THR A 46 0.05 19.28 -8.04
C THR A 46 -0.09 18.31 -9.23
N LYS A 47 1.02 17.80 -9.80
CA LYS A 47 0.99 16.90 -10.97
C LYS A 47 0.23 15.60 -10.73
N SER A 48 0.26 15.07 -9.52
CA SER A 48 -0.33 13.76 -9.20
C SER A 48 -1.68 13.82 -8.48
N SER A 49 -1.90 14.84 -7.63
CA SER A 49 -3.05 14.84 -6.73
C SER A 49 -3.97 16.04 -6.93
N ALA A 50 -5.24 15.74 -7.22
CA ALA A 50 -6.31 16.74 -7.26
C ALA A 50 -6.51 17.46 -5.92
N PHE A 51 -6.17 16.82 -4.79
CA PHE A 51 -6.19 17.46 -3.48
C PHE A 51 -5.21 18.64 -3.45
N PHE A 52 -3.93 18.40 -3.76
CA PHE A 52 -2.92 19.45 -3.74
C PHE A 52 -3.12 20.50 -4.84
N GLN A 53 -3.73 20.15 -5.98
CA GLN A 53 -4.17 21.14 -6.98
C GLN A 53 -5.19 22.12 -6.41
N ARG A 54 -6.11 21.68 -5.55
CA ARG A 54 -7.11 22.56 -4.94
C ARG A 54 -6.51 23.41 -3.84
N GLU A 55 -5.72 22.81 -2.95
CA GLU A 55 -5.09 23.52 -1.85
C GLU A 55 -4.12 24.59 -2.37
N ALA A 56 -3.27 24.26 -3.34
CA ALA A 56 -2.33 25.22 -3.92
C ALA A 56 -3.00 26.35 -4.75
N LYS A 57 -4.27 26.17 -5.17
CA LYS A 57 -5.06 27.23 -5.81
C LYS A 57 -5.75 28.14 -4.78
N ARG A 58 -6.20 27.60 -3.66
CA ARG A 58 -6.84 28.36 -2.57
C ARG A 58 -5.87 29.35 -1.94
N GLU A 59 -4.65 28.92 -1.65
CA GLU A 59 -3.62 29.78 -1.05
C GLU A 59 -3.21 30.93 -1.98
N LEU A 60 -3.19 30.71 -3.30
CA LEU A 60 -2.88 31.75 -4.30
C LEU A 60 -3.93 32.89 -4.33
N THR A 61 -5.16 32.63 -3.89
CA THR A 61 -6.20 33.67 -3.80
C THR A 61 -6.16 34.47 -2.49
N GLY A 62 -5.35 34.03 -1.51
CA GLY A 62 -5.40 34.53 -0.14
C GLY A 62 -4.27 35.48 0.28
N MET A 63 -3.02 35.29 -0.17
CA MET A 63 -1.88 36.03 0.41
C MET A 63 -0.80 36.39 -0.62
N LYS A 64 -0.28 37.61 -0.52
CA LYS A 64 0.59 38.28 -1.51
C LYS A 64 2.07 38.31 -1.15
N ASP A 65 2.52 37.74 -0.02
CA ASP A 65 3.92 37.94 0.43
C ASP A 65 4.51 36.88 1.39
N GLU A 66 3.82 35.78 1.69
CA GLU A 66 4.37 34.74 2.57
C GLU A 66 4.38 33.39 1.83
N GLN A 67 5.49 32.67 1.91
CA GLN A 67 5.68 31.34 1.30
C GLN A 67 4.45 30.45 1.53
N GLU A 68 3.79 30.03 0.44
CA GLU A 68 2.59 29.19 0.46
C GLU A 68 2.81 28.01 1.43
N THR A 69 2.06 27.98 2.54
CA THR A 69 2.21 26.96 3.59
C THR A 69 0.96 26.10 3.67
N ILE A 70 1.07 24.82 3.29
CA ILE A 70 -0.01 23.84 3.41
C ILE A 70 0.16 23.09 4.73
N ILE A 71 -0.89 23.06 5.55
CA ILE A 71 -0.88 22.41 6.87
C ILE A 71 -1.55 21.04 6.79
N LEU A 72 -0.85 20.00 7.27
CA LEU A 72 -1.28 18.61 7.31
C LEU A 72 -1.19 18.09 8.76
N PRO A 73 -2.13 18.47 9.65
CA PRO A 73 -1.97 18.30 11.10
C PRO A 73 -2.05 16.85 11.56
N ASP A 74 -2.85 16.01 10.89
CA ASP A 74 -3.15 14.63 11.32
C ASP A 74 -2.29 13.57 10.60
N GLU A 75 -1.33 14.01 9.78
CA GLU A 75 -0.55 13.12 8.92
C GLU A 75 0.81 12.75 9.53
N ASP A 76 1.23 11.50 9.34
CA ASP A 76 2.56 11.04 9.76
C ASP A 76 3.65 11.64 8.85
N PRO A 77 4.63 12.39 9.40
CA PRO A 77 5.76 12.94 8.64
C PRO A 77 6.50 11.91 7.78
N HIS A 78 6.61 10.65 8.22
CA HIS A 78 7.31 9.61 7.46
C HIS A 78 6.57 9.20 6.20
N ILE A 79 5.25 9.18 6.25
CA ILE A 79 4.40 8.84 5.11
C ILE A 79 4.37 10.00 4.12
N VAL A 80 4.20 11.23 4.60
CA VAL A 80 4.23 12.43 3.75
C VAL A 80 5.58 12.58 3.05
N LYS A 81 6.70 12.44 3.78
CA LYS A 81 8.05 12.47 3.18
C LYS A 81 8.23 11.36 2.14
N GLY A 82 7.68 10.17 2.40
CA GLY A 82 7.71 9.06 1.45
C GLY A 82 6.92 9.34 0.18
N TYR A 83 5.73 9.93 0.31
CA TYR A 83 4.92 10.38 -0.82
C TYR A 83 5.63 11.45 -1.65
N ILE A 84 6.22 12.46 -1.00
CA ILE A 84 7.00 13.50 -1.70
C ILE A 84 8.19 12.90 -2.43
N HIS A 85 8.93 11.99 -1.80
CA HIS A 85 10.03 11.28 -2.46
C HIS A 85 9.54 10.51 -3.69
N TRP A 86 8.38 9.86 -3.59
CA TRP A 86 7.76 9.18 -4.72
C TRP A 86 7.37 10.15 -5.85
N LEU A 87 6.84 11.34 -5.54
CA LEU A 87 6.53 12.34 -6.57
C LEU A 87 7.74 12.73 -7.42
N TYR A 88 8.93 12.81 -6.81
CA TYR A 88 10.18 13.11 -7.52
C TYR A 88 10.77 11.91 -8.26
N SER A 89 10.78 10.74 -7.63
CA SER A 89 11.58 9.60 -8.09
C SER A 89 10.77 8.48 -8.75
N GLY A 90 9.44 8.52 -8.63
CA GLY A 90 8.54 7.41 -8.93
C GLY A 90 8.68 6.22 -7.97
N LYS A 91 9.49 6.32 -6.91
CA LYS A 91 9.79 5.23 -5.98
C LYS A 91 9.47 5.62 -4.54
N PHE A 92 8.74 4.75 -3.84
CA PHE A 92 8.45 4.94 -2.43
C PHE A 92 9.61 4.43 -1.56
N PRO A 93 10.15 5.24 -0.64
CA PRO A 93 11.32 4.85 0.16
C PRO A 93 10.93 3.88 1.29
N MET A 94 11.65 2.76 1.34
CA MET A 94 11.51 1.72 2.37
C MET A 94 12.76 1.63 3.24
N PRO A 95 12.62 1.47 4.57
CA PRO A 95 13.76 1.38 5.47
C PRO A 95 14.56 0.09 5.23
N ALA A 96 15.89 0.16 5.30
CA ALA A 96 16.75 -0.99 5.02
C ALA A 96 16.82 -2.01 6.19
N VAL A 97 16.57 -1.57 7.42
CA VAL A 97 16.76 -2.37 8.64
C VAL A 97 15.48 -3.13 9.02
N ASP A 98 14.33 -2.46 9.01
CA ASP A 98 13.05 -3.01 9.48
C ASP A 98 12.29 -3.72 8.36
N LYS A 99 12.69 -4.95 8.02
CA LYS A 99 12.15 -5.72 6.87
C LYS A 99 10.92 -6.57 7.22
N GLY A 100 10.11 -6.90 6.21
CA GLY A 100 8.96 -7.79 6.35
C GLY A 100 7.74 -7.10 6.97
N ALA A 101 7.30 -7.50 8.16
CA ALA A 101 6.07 -6.97 8.78
C ALA A 101 6.05 -5.43 8.95
N PRO A 102 7.14 -4.76 9.38
CA PRO A 102 7.18 -3.29 9.43
C PRO A 102 7.05 -2.62 8.05
N HIS A 103 7.55 -3.27 6.99
CA HIS A 103 7.35 -2.80 5.61
C HIS A 103 5.87 -2.82 5.23
N PHE A 104 5.18 -3.94 5.46
CA PHE A 104 3.73 -4.02 5.18
C PHE A 104 2.96 -2.95 5.96
N ARG A 105 3.29 -2.72 7.24
CA ARG A 105 2.63 -1.68 8.04
C ARG A 105 2.83 -0.29 7.45
N ARG A 106 4.05 0.06 7.05
CA ARG A 106 4.36 1.35 6.40
C ARG A 106 3.60 1.51 5.08
N LEU A 107 3.56 0.45 4.27
CA LEU A 107 2.85 0.43 2.98
C LEU A 107 1.33 0.55 3.17
N SER A 108 0.75 -0.04 4.22
CA SER A 108 -0.67 0.13 4.54
C SER A 108 -1.02 1.59 4.80
N TYR A 109 -0.27 2.29 5.66
CA TYR A 109 -0.49 3.72 5.90
C TYR A 109 -0.25 4.57 4.65
N ALA A 110 0.76 4.25 3.85
CA ALA A 110 0.99 4.94 2.58
C ALA A 110 -0.16 4.75 1.59
N TYR A 111 -0.75 3.56 1.51
CA TYR A 111 -1.92 3.31 0.67
C TYR A 111 -3.13 4.15 1.12
N ILE A 112 -3.42 4.18 2.43
CA ILE A 112 -4.50 5.01 2.99
C ILE A 112 -4.25 6.50 2.73
N PHE A 113 -3.01 6.94 2.86
CA PHE A 113 -2.62 8.31 2.54
C PHE A 113 -2.95 8.68 1.09
N GLY A 114 -2.66 7.78 0.15
CA GLY A 114 -3.01 7.93 -1.27
C GLY A 114 -4.50 7.89 -1.53
N ASP A 115 -5.23 7.02 -0.82
CA ASP A 115 -6.68 6.90 -0.91
C ASP A 115 -7.40 8.18 -0.51
N ARG A 116 -7.05 8.75 0.66
CA ARG A 116 -7.59 10.04 1.13
C ARG A 116 -7.31 11.20 0.16
N ARG A 117 -6.25 11.10 -0.64
CA ARG A 117 -5.85 12.12 -1.64
C ARG A 117 -6.37 11.84 -3.04
N MET A 118 -7.10 10.75 -3.22
CA MET A 118 -7.60 10.29 -4.52
C MET A 118 -6.48 10.22 -5.56
N ASP A 119 -5.30 9.70 -5.17
CA ASP A 119 -4.16 9.56 -6.06
C ASP A 119 -3.99 8.09 -6.49
N PRO A 120 -4.63 7.65 -7.60
CA PRO A 120 -4.55 6.27 -8.06
C PRO A 120 -3.14 5.89 -8.51
N LYS A 121 -2.33 6.84 -9.00
CA LYS A 121 -0.94 6.55 -9.43
C LYS A 121 -0.09 6.18 -8.22
N PHE A 122 -0.23 6.93 -7.13
CA PHE A 122 0.46 6.62 -5.90
C PHE A 122 -0.02 5.29 -5.31
N LYS A 123 -1.33 5.07 -5.24
CA LYS A 123 -1.91 3.81 -4.75
C LYS A 123 -1.37 2.60 -5.51
N ASN A 124 -1.29 2.69 -6.85
CA ASN A 124 -0.72 1.61 -7.68
C ASN A 124 0.77 1.39 -7.39
N ALA A 125 1.55 2.46 -7.22
CA ALA A 125 2.96 2.32 -6.84
C ALA A 125 3.14 1.65 -5.46
N ILE A 126 2.22 1.88 -4.52
CA ILE A 126 2.21 1.19 -3.22
C ILE A 126 1.79 -0.27 -3.36
N ILE A 127 0.86 -0.59 -4.24
CA ILE A 127 0.52 -1.98 -4.60
C ILE A 127 1.74 -2.72 -5.16
N ASP A 128 2.48 -2.09 -6.08
CA ASP A 128 3.71 -2.67 -6.61
C ASP A 128 4.76 -2.88 -5.50
N ALA A 129 4.86 -1.94 -4.56
CA ALA A 129 5.75 -2.06 -3.40
C ALA A 129 5.33 -3.18 -2.45
N PHE A 130 4.02 -3.44 -2.26
CA PHE A 130 3.53 -4.60 -1.50
C PHE A 130 3.98 -5.91 -2.16
N VAL A 131 3.80 -6.04 -3.47
CA VAL A 131 4.20 -7.23 -4.23
C VAL A 131 5.72 -7.44 -4.17
N ALA A 132 6.50 -6.38 -4.37
CA ALA A 132 7.96 -6.45 -4.27
C ALA A 132 8.42 -6.88 -2.87
N THR A 133 7.82 -6.33 -1.82
CA THR A 133 8.11 -6.68 -0.41
C THR A 133 7.81 -8.16 -0.14
N ALA A 134 6.65 -8.65 -0.59
CA ALA A 134 6.26 -10.04 -0.42
C ALA A 134 7.20 -11.00 -1.16
N ALA A 135 7.63 -10.64 -2.38
CA ALA A 135 8.55 -11.42 -3.18
C ALA A 135 9.97 -11.46 -2.57
N GLU A 136 10.48 -10.32 -2.10
CA GLU A 136 11.83 -10.22 -1.54
C GLU A 136 11.96 -10.98 -0.20
N PHE A 137 10.98 -10.83 0.70
CA PHE A 137 11.09 -11.36 2.06
C PHE A 137 10.30 -12.63 2.32
N CYS A 138 9.57 -13.15 1.32
CA CYS A 138 8.67 -14.30 1.48
C CYS A 138 7.71 -14.18 2.68
N SER A 139 7.33 -12.94 3.00
CA SER A 139 6.55 -12.56 4.18
C SER A 139 5.24 -11.90 3.77
N TYR A 140 4.28 -11.87 4.70
CA TYR A 140 2.89 -11.48 4.43
C TYR A 140 2.37 -10.55 5.54
N PRO A 141 1.36 -9.73 5.26
CA PRO A 141 0.78 -8.83 6.26
C PRO A 141 0.13 -9.63 7.40
N SER A 142 0.38 -9.22 8.65
CA SER A 142 -0.36 -9.69 9.82
C SER A 142 -1.81 -9.18 9.82
N ALA A 143 -2.67 -9.77 10.64
CA ALA A 143 -4.03 -9.28 10.88
C ALA A 143 -4.06 -7.80 11.28
N THR A 144 -3.15 -7.40 12.18
CA THR A 144 -3.00 -5.99 12.61
C THR A 144 -2.59 -5.05 11.48
N THR A 145 -1.84 -5.54 10.49
CA THR A 145 -1.42 -4.74 9.34
C THR A 145 -2.52 -4.64 8.29
N MET A 146 -3.30 -5.71 8.10
CA MET A 146 -4.48 -5.70 7.24
C MET A 146 -5.56 -4.77 7.82
N ALA A 147 -5.73 -4.71 9.14
CA ALA A 147 -6.70 -3.84 9.82
C ALA A 147 -6.59 -2.38 9.39
N ILE A 148 -5.37 -1.86 9.25
CA ILE A 148 -5.12 -0.49 8.77
C ILE A 148 -5.81 -0.20 7.43
N VAL A 149 -5.79 -1.18 6.50
CA VAL A 149 -6.43 -1.02 5.20
C VAL A 149 -7.94 -1.28 5.28
N TYR A 150 -8.36 -2.26 6.09
CA TYR A 150 -9.76 -2.66 6.24
C TYR A 150 -10.61 -1.68 7.06
N GLU A 151 -10.01 -0.85 7.91
CA GLU A 151 -10.74 0.17 8.67
C GLU A 151 -11.08 1.40 7.82
N GLU A 152 -10.22 1.73 6.84
CA GLU A 152 -10.24 3.02 6.15
C GLU A 152 -10.65 2.94 4.66
N THR A 153 -10.92 1.75 4.14
CA THR A 153 -11.34 1.57 2.73
C THR A 153 -12.71 0.90 2.62
N PRO A 154 -13.41 0.93 1.48
CA PRO A 154 -14.66 0.17 1.32
C PRO A 154 -14.43 -1.29 0.89
N GLU A 155 -15.48 -2.11 0.96
CA GLU A 155 -15.50 -3.45 0.33
C GLU A 155 -15.19 -3.33 -1.17
N GLY A 156 -14.44 -4.29 -1.71
CA GLY A 156 -14.01 -4.30 -3.12
C GLY A 156 -12.78 -3.44 -3.42
N CYS A 157 -12.18 -2.77 -2.44
CA CYS A 157 -10.92 -2.05 -2.60
C CYS A 157 -9.79 -3.00 -3.11
N PRO A 158 -9.03 -2.62 -4.16
CA PRO A 158 -7.97 -3.47 -4.72
C PRO A 158 -6.90 -3.89 -3.71
N ALA A 159 -6.51 -3.01 -2.76
CA ALA A 159 -5.56 -3.38 -1.72
C ALA A 159 -6.10 -4.50 -0.82
N ARG A 160 -7.38 -4.47 -0.44
CA ARG A 160 -7.99 -5.55 0.34
C ARG A 160 -7.90 -6.89 -0.39
N GLN A 161 -8.19 -6.88 -1.69
CA GLN A 161 -8.10 -8.07 -2.54
C GLN A 161 -6.67 -8.63 -2.58
N LEU A 162 -5.67 -7.78 -2.80
CA LEU A 162 -4.26 -8.19 -2.79
C LEU A 162 -3.84 -8.80 -1.44
N LEU A 163 -4.19 -8.14 -0.33
CA LEU A 163 -3.83 -8.62 1.00
C LEU A 163 -4.49 -9.97 1.30
N ALA A 164 -5.77 -10.15 0.92
CA ALA A 164 -6.46 -11.43 1.03
C ALA A 164 -5.83 -12.52 0.15
N ASP A 165 -5.42 -12.18 -1.07
CA ASP A 165 -4.71 -13.11 -1.96
C ASP A 165 -3.38 -13.54 -1.35
N PHE A 166 -2.58 -12.63 -0.77
CA PHE A 166 -1.35 -13.02 -0.07
C PHE A 166 -1.59 -14.10 0.99
N ILE A 167 -2.67 -13.99 1.77
CA ILE A 167 -3.01 -15.02 2.75
C ILE A 167 -3.48 -16.30 2.07
N ALA A 168 -4.40 -16.22 1.11
CA ALA A 168 -4.95 -17.40 0.44
C ALA A 168 -3.89 -18.27 -0.26
N TYR A 169 -2.87 -17.65 -0.85
CA TYR A 169 -1.79 -18.37 -1.54
C TYR A 169 -0.72 -18.94 -0.59
N ARG A 170 -0.68 -18.53 0.69
CA ARG A 170 0.46 -18.80 1.57
C ARG A 170 0.10 -19.38 2.92
N ALA A 171 -1.15 -19.27 3.34
CA ALA A 171 -1.67 -19.91 4.52
C ALA A 171 -1.43 -21.42 4.45
N LYS A 172 -0.99 -21.99 5.57
CA LYS A 172 -0.76 -23.43 5.73
C LYS A 172 -1.57 -23.92 6.92
N ASN A 173 -1.93 -25.20 6.94
CA ASN A 173 -2.53 -25.82 8.11
C ASN A 173 -1.47 -26.06 9.20
N THR A 174 -1.06 -24.99 9.90
CA THR A 174 -0.12 -25.03 11.02
C THR A 174 -0.69 -24.27 12.22
N PRO A 175 -0.27 -24.57 13.46
CA PRO A 175 -0.75 -23.86 14.65
C PRO A 175 -0.61 -22.34 14.57
N ASP A 176 0.50 -21.84 14.00
CA ASP A 176 0.74 -20.40 13.86
C ASP A 176 -0.27 -19.72 12.94
N TRP A 177 -0.53 -20.32 11.77
CA TRP A 177 -1.54 -19.82 10.83
C TRP A 177 -2.94 -19.94 11.40
N ASN A 178 -3.27 -21.05 12.06
CA ASN A 178 -4.58 -21.23 12.70
C ASN A 178 -4.80 -20.17 13.80
N THR A 179 -3.76 -19.83 14.55
CA THR A 179 -3.79 -18.76 15.54
C THR A 179 -4.00 -17.40 14.90
N GLU A 180 -3.25 -17.09 13.84
CA GLU A 180 -3.38 -15.82 13.11
C GLU A 180 -4.75 -15.68 12.44
N MET A 181 -5.32 -16.78 11.92
CA MET A 181 -6.65 -16.80 11.32
C MET A 181 -7.74 -16.37 12.32
N GLY A 182 -7.57 -16.69 13.61
CA GLY A 182 -8.48 -16.23 14.66
C GLY A 182 -8.40 -14.73 14.99
N ARG A 183 -7.41 -14.00 14.45
CA ARG A 183 -7.21 -12.57 14.69
C ARG A 183 -7.79 -11.67 13.59
N TYR A 184 -8.07 -12.22 12.42
CA TYR A 184 -8.71 -11.47 11.34
C TYR A 184 -10.16 -11.16 11.69
N ASP A 185 -10.61 -9.96 11.34
CA ASP A 185 -12.02 -9.60 11.49
C ASP A 185 -12.90 -10.33 10.46
N LYS A 186 -14.22 -10.18 10.61
CA LYS A 186 -15.19 -10.82 9.72
C LYS A 186 -14.99 -10.43 8.25
N ALA A 187 -14.72 -9.16 7.96
CA ALA A 187 -14.59 -8.68 6.58
C ALA A 187 -13.33 -9.26 5.91
N MET A 188 -12.21 -9.28 6.65
CA MET A 188 -10.97 -9.93 6.22
C MET A 188 -11.19 -11.41 5.97
N LEU A 189 -11.82 -12.13 6.92
CA LEU A 189 -12.07 -13.55 6.79
C LEU A 189 -12.95 -13.88 5.57
N VAL A 190 -13.95 -13.05 5.27
CA VAL A 190 -14.80 -13.21 4.08
C VAL A 190 -13.97 -13.05 2.80
N ASP A 191 -13.13 -12.04 2.70
CA ASP A 191 -12.29 -11.83 1.52
C ASP A 191 -11.22 -12.91 1.37
N ILE A 192 -10.60 -13.33 2.48
CA ILE A 192 -9.66 -14.46 2.51
C ILE A 192 -10.36 -15.75 2.07
N ALA A 193 -11.56 -16.04 2.58
CA ALA A 193 -12.32 -17.22 2.18
C ALA A 193 -12.68 -17.20 0.68
N ARG A 194 -13.13 -16.04 0.15
CA ARG A 194 -13.37 -15.84 -1.28
C ARG A 194 -12.10 -16.08 -2.09
N ALA A 195 -10.95 -15.59 -1.62
CA ALA A 195 -9.65 -15.82 -2.25
C ALA A 195 -9.23 -17.30 -2.22
N MET A 196 -9.38 -17.97 -1.07
CA MET A 196 -9.10 -19.40 -0.91
C MET A 196 -9.97 -20.26 -1.84
N ILE A 197 -11.25 -19.91 -2.05
CA ILE A 197 -12.12 -20.62 -2.99
C ILE A 197 -11.58 -20.55 -4.42
N ARG A 198 -10.98 -19.42 -4.83
CA ARG A 198 -10.41 -19.26 -6.18
C ARG A 198 -9.17 -20.12 -6.41
N VAL A 199 -8.37 -20.35 -5.37
CA VAL A 199 -7.06 -21.02 -5.48
C VAL A 199 -7.07 -22.48 -5.04
N ARG A 200 -8.03 -22.89 -4.19
CA ARG A 200 -8.08 -24.27 -3.70
C ARG A 200 -8.39 -25.22 -4.86
N PRO A 201 -7.70 -26.37 -4.95
CA PRO A 201 -8.10 -27.43 -5.87
C PRO A 201 -9.54 -27.87 -5.59
N GLN A 202 -10.25 -28.24 -6.66
CA GLN A 202 -11.53 -28.93 -6.50
C GLN A 202 -11.28 -30.27 -5.80
N VAL A 203 -12.12 -30.56 -4.79
CA VAL A 203 -12.09 -31.82 -4.06
C VAL A 203 -13.34 -32.61 -4.48
N ASP A 204 -13.13 -33.73 -5.15
CA ASP A 204 -14.22 -34.52 -5.75
C ASP A 204 -14.86 -35.52 -4.76
N PHE A 205 -14.37 -35.59 -3.53
CA PHE A 205 -14.86 -36.53 -2.52
C PHE A 205 -15.63 -35.81 -1.42
N LEU A 206 -16.72 -36.44 -0.97
CA LEU A 206 -17.55 -35.89 0.10
C LEU A 206 -16.91 -36.20 1.47
N PRO A 207 -16.92 -35.26 2.44
CA PRO A 207 -16.44 -35.53 3.80
C PRO A 207 -17.09 -36.77 4.43
N ALA A 208 -18.37 -37.01 4.12
CA ALA A 208 -19.13 -38.17 4.58
C ALA A 208 -18.57 -39.53 4.09
N GLN A 209 -17.75 -39.52 3.04
CA GLN A 209 -17.14 -40.73 2.47
C GLN A 209 -15.77 -41.06 3.10
N MET A 210 -15.09 -40.09 3.71
CA MET A 210 -13.70 -40.26 4.17
C MET A 210 -13.45 -39.96 5.65
N LEU A 211 -14.33 -39.20 6.31
CA LEU A 211 -14.00 -38.57 7.61
C LEU A 211 -15.08 -38.76 8.69
N ASN A 212 -16.09 -39.60 8.49
CA ASN A 212 -17.19 -39.75 9.48
C ASN A 212 -16.70 -39.98 10.91
N GLN A 213 -15.66 -40.80 11.09
CA GLN A 213 -15.08 -41.06 12.42
C GLN A 213 -14.33 -39.86 13.01
N ALA A 214 -13.80 -38.95 12.18
CA ALA A 214 -13.11 -37.76 12.64
C ALA A 214 -14.07 -36.71 13.24
N TYR A 215 -15.37 -36.82 12.96
CA TYR A 215 -16.41 -35.93 13.48
C TYR A 215 -17.17 -36.51 14.68
N TYR A 216 -16.92 -37.77 15.05
CA TYR A 216 -17.57 -38.39 16.20
C TYR A 216 -16.99 -37.83 17.49
N GLU A 217 -17.88 -37.39 18.38
CA GLU A 217 -17.54 -37.04 19.74
C GLU A 217 -17.03 -38.29 20.46
N LYS A 218 -15.89 -38.18 21.15
CA LYS A 218 -15.36 -39.28 21.93
C LYS A 218 -16.07 -39.29 23.28
N GLU A 219 -16.67 -40.43 23.64
CA GLU A 219 -17.16 -40.64 24.99
C GLU A 219 -15.96 -40.72 25.96
N ASN A 220 -16.03 -39.97 27.06
CA ASN A 220 -15.00 -39.91 28.11
C ASN A 220 -15.00 -41.17 28.98
#